data_AF-A0A5D2M9R3-F1
#
_entry.id   AF-A0A5D2M9R3-F1
#
_cell.length_a   1.000
_cell.length_b   1.000
_cell.length_c   1.000
_cell.angle_alpha   90.00
_cell.angle_beta   90.00
_cell.angle_gamma   90.00
#
_symmetry.space_group_name_H-M   'P 1'
#
loop_
_entity.id
_entity.type
_entity.pdbx_description
1 polymer ?
#
loop_
_entity_poly.entity_id
_entity_poly.type
_entity_poly.pdbx_seq_one_letter_code
_entity_poly.pdbx_strand_id
1 'polypeptide(L)' 'MSMLRQRRFGDLVITWYSLERARHAAAFVREDDVIHKLFTELAYRYKDRESGYTRLLRTRIRVGDVAPMAYIE' A
#
# COMPACT_ATOMS: atom_id res chain seq x y z
N MET A 1 8.88 10.39 -10.99
CA MET A 1 8.15 9.09 -10.98
C MET A 1 6.96 9.25 -10.04
N SER A 2 5.75 9.36 -10.58
CA SER A 2 4.63 10.06 -9.94
C SER A 2 4.14 9.39 -8.64
N MET A 3 3.98 10.20 -7.58
CA MET A 3 3.38 9.83 -6.28
C MET A 3 2.01 9.15 -6.41
N LEU A 4 1.32 9.34 -7.54
CA LEU A 4 0.07 8.67 -7.88
C LEU A 4 0.20 7.14 -8.07
N ARG A 5 1.40 6.61 -8.30
CA ARG A 5 1.62 5.16 -8.46
C ARG A 5 1.46 4.38 -7.15
N GLN A 6 1.76 5.00 -6.00
CA GLN A 6 1.69 4.32 -4.70
C GLN A 6 0.25 4.10 -4.22
N ARG A 7 -0.69 4.99 -4.58
CA ARG A 7 -2.12 4.81 -4.26
C ARG A 7 -2.68 3.53 -4.86
N ARG A 8 -2.32 3.23 -6.12
CA ARG A 8 -2.78 2.01 -6.81
C ARG A 8 -2.20 0.72 -6.25
N PHE A 9 -1.11 0.79 -5.48
CA PHE A 9 -0.45 -0.42 -4.98
C PHE A 9 -1.18 -1.00 -3.77
N GLY A 10 -1.56 -0.17 -2.80
CA GLY A 10 -2.31 -0.59 -1.61
C GLY A 10 -3.70 -1.15 -1.94
N ASP A 11 -4.40 -0.51 -2.89
CA ASP A 11 -5.76 -0.91 -3.29
C ASP A 11 -5.80 -2.25 -4.08
N LEU A 12 -4.71 -2.60 -4.78
CA LEU A 12 -4.67 -3.78 -5.64
C LEU A 12 -4.46 -5.08 -4.84
N VAL A 13 -3.72 -5.02 -3.73
CA VAL A 13 -3.29 -6.22 -2.99
C VAL A 13 -4.39 -6.76 -2.05
N ILE A 14 -5.15 -5.87 -1.40
CA ILE A 14 -6.13 -6.27 -0.37
C ILE A 14 -7.41 -6.86 -0.96
N THR A 15 -7.74 -6.54 -2.21
CA THR A 15 -9.13 -6.67 -2.66
C THR A 15 -9.67 -8.11 -2.73
N TRP A 16 -8.90 -9.21 -2.85
CA TRP A 16 -9.38 -10.58 -2.56
C TRP A 16 -8.19 -11.57 -2.42
N TYR A 17 -8.26 -12.51 -1.48
CA TYR A 17 -7.34 -13.65 -1.35
C TYR A 17 -7.47 -14.57 -2.58
N SER A 18 -6.58 -14.41 -3.55
CA SER A 18 -6.43 -15.31 -4.69
C SER A 18 -4.94 -15.56 -4.92
N LEU A 19 -4.60 -16.80 -5.25
CA LEU A 19 -3.23 -17.23 -5.56
C LEU A 19 -2.59 -16.36 -6.65
N GLU A 20 -3.38 -15.92 -7.64
CA GLU A 20 -2.91 -15.02 -8.69
C GLU A 20 -2.49 -13.67 -8.15
N ARG A 21 -3.23 -13.13 -7.18
CA ARG A 21 -2.92 -11.84 -6.54
C ARG A 21 -1.73 -11.93 -5.61
N ALA A 22 -1.55 -13.05 -4.91
CA ALA A 22 -0.34 -13.31 -4.12
C ALA A 22 0.91 -13.36 -5.00
N ARG A 23 0.84 -14.01 -6.17
CA ARG A 23 1.94 -14.03 -7.15
C ARG A 23 2.24 -12.64 -7.73
N HIS A 24 1.20 -11.87 -8.03
CA HIS A 24 1.37 -10.48 -8.45
C HIS A 24 2.01 -9.62 -7.35
N ALA A 25 1.59 -9.76 -6.09
CA ALA A 25 2.17 -9.04 -4.97
C ALA A 25 3.65 -9.39 -4.75
N ALA A 26 4.02 -10.67 -4.87
CA ALA A 26 5.41 -11.14 -4.77
C ALA A 26 6.34 -10.57 -5.85
N ALA A 27 5.80 -10.10 -6.98
CA ALA A 27 6.59 -9.42 -8.01
C ALA A 27 7.03 -7.99 -7.59
N PHE A 28 6.34 -7.40 -6.61
CA PHE A 28 6.59 -6.04 -6.13
C PHE A 28 7.15 -5.98 -4.71
N VAL A 29 6.69 -6.84 -3.82
CA VAL A 29 7.19 -7.00 -2.45
C VAL A 29 8.12 -8.19 -2.43
N ARG A 30 9.40 -7.95 -2.09
CA ARG A 30 10.43 -9.00 -2.09
C ARG A 30 10.51 -9.80 -0.78
N GLU A 31 9.81 -9.37 0.25
CA GLU A 31 9.91 -9.91 1.60
C GLU A 31 8.68 -10.76 1.93
N ASP A 32 8.90 -12.06 2.11
CA ASP A 32 7.84 -13.04 2.30
C ASP A 32 7.04 -12.82 3.60
N ASP A 33 7.69 -12.32 4.66
CA ASP A 33 7.04 -11.99 5.94
C ASP A 33 6.00 -10.88 5.79
N VAL A 34 6.27 -9.90 4.92
CA VAL A 34 5.36 -8.79 4.64
C VAL A 34 4.16 -9.28 3.85
N ILE A 35 4.38 -10.18 2.89
CA ILE A 35 3.31 -10.84 2.13
C ILE A 35 2.43 -11.66 3.07
N HIS A 36 3.02 -12.42 3.99
CA HIS A 36 2.27 -13.20 4.97
C HIS A 36 1.36 -12.30 5.83
N LYS A 37 1.89 -11.22 6.41
CA LYS A 37 1.12 -10.26 7.21
C LYS A 37 0.01 -9.55 6.42
N LEU A 38 0.23 -9.29 5.13
CA LEU A 38 -0.77 -8.73 4.22
C LEU A 38 -1.98 -9.64 4.06
N PHE A 39 -1.74 -10.94 3.87
CA PHE A 39 -2.81 -11.91 3.61
C PHE A 39 -3.43 -12.53 4.87
N THR A 40 -2.84 -12.33 6.06
CA THR A 40 -3.41 -12.80 7.34
C THR A 40 -4.04 -11.66 8.14
N GLU A 41 -3.22 -10.83 8.79
CA GLU A 41 -3.65 -9.83 9.76
C GLU A 41 -4.40 -8.66 9.10
N LEU A 42 -3.85 -8.11 8.02
CA LEU A 42 -4.43 -6.94 7.35
C LEU A 42 -5.69 -7.31 6.56
N ALA A 43 -5.71 -8.49 5.94
CA ALA A 43 -6.89 -9.01 5.24
C ALA A 43 -8.09 -9.19 6.19
N TYR A 44 -7.86 -9.69 7.42
CA TYR A 44 -8.93 -9.79 8.41
C TYR A 44 -9.38 -8.42 8.92
N ARG A 45 -8.44 -7.52 9.23
CA ARG A 45 -8.73 -6.18 9.77
C ARG A 45 -9.54 -5.31 8.80
N TYR A 46 -9.34 -5.45 7.50
CA TYR A 46 -9.98 -4.61 6.49
C TYR A 46 -11.07 -5.32 5.69
N LYS A 47 -11.53 -6.49 6.14
CA LYS A 47 -12.55 -7.30 5.46
C LYS A 47 -13.85 -6.53 5.16
N ASP A 48 -14.24 -5.64 6.07
CA ASP A 48 -15.52 -4.90 5.98
C ASP A 48 -15.40 -3.54 5.27
N ARG A 49 -14.20 -3.19 4.78
CA ARG A 49 -13.95 -1.91 4.08
C ARG A 49 -13.70 -2.19 2.60
N GLU A 50 -14.57 -1.68 1.73
CA GLU A 50 -14.47 -1.95 0.28
C GLU A 50 -13.35 -1.17 -0.43
N SER A 51 -12.88 -0.04 0.11
CA SER A 51 -11.83 0.78 -0.52
C SER A 51 -11.15 1.78 0.43
N GLY A 52 -10.06 2.42 -0.03
CA GLY A 52 -9.39 3.48 0.71
C GLY A 52 -8.53 2.94 1.85
N TYR A 53 -7.68 1.97 1.54
CA TYR A 53 -6.77 1.33 2.50
C TYR A 53 -5.53 2.16 2.81
N THR A 54 -5.32 3.25 2.08
CA THR A 54 -4.17 4.13 2.24
C THR A 54 -4.62 5.59 2.24
N ARG A 55 -4.22 6.36 3.26
CA ARG A 55 -4.40 7.80 3.34
C ARG A 55 -3.05 8.51 3.16
N LEU A 56 -3.11 9.69 2.54
CA LEU A 56 -1.95 10.54 2.32
C LEU A 56 -2.14 11.87 3.05
N LEU A 57 -1.30 12.14 4.04
CA LEU A 57 -1.29 13.36 4.84
C LEU A 57 -0.16 14.26 4.36
N ARG A 58 -0.51 15.42 3.79
CA ARG A 58 0.49 16.40 3.34
C ARG A 58 1.13 17.08 4.55
N THR A 59 2.44 17.27 4.49
CA THR A 59 3.19 17.91 5.56
C THR A 59 3.98 19.11 5.03
N ARG A 60 5.06 19.48 5.73
CA ARG A 60 5.89 20.62 5.37
C ARG A 60 6.66 20.39 4.07
N ILE A 61 7.11 21.48 3.49
CA ILE A 61 8.08 21.46 2.40
C ILE A 61 9.44 21.09 2.98
N ARG A 62 10.17 20.19 2.31
CA ARG A 62 11.54 19.82 2.70
C ARG A 62 12.49 20.99 2.48
N VAL A 63 13.30 21.28 3.49
CA VAL A 63 14.28 22.37 3.45
C VAL A 63 15.46 21.95 2.57
N GLY A 64 15.82 22.77 1.58
CA GLY A 64 16.94 22.54 0.67
C GLY A 64 16.54 22.28 -0.78
N ASP A 65 15.43 21.57 -1.01
CA ASP A 65 14.97 21.22 -2.36
C ASP A 65 13.51 21.58 -2.66
N VAL A 66 12.85 22.26 -1.71
CA VAL A 66 11.46 22.72 -1.82
C VAL A 66 10.49 21.56 -2.18
N ALA A 67 10.86 20.32 -1.87
CA ALA A 67 10.06 19.16 -2.22
C ALA A 67 8.84 19.05 -1.28
N PRO A 68 7.61 18.91 -1.79
CA PRO A 68 6.43 18.68 -0.97
C PRO A 68 6.47 17.28 -0.37
N MET A 69 6.50 17.20 0.97
CA MET A 69 6.49 15.93 1.69
C MET A 69 5.06 15.49 2.03
N ALA A 70 4.90 14.18 2.18
CA ALA A 70 3.67 13.58 2.68
C ALA A 70 3.97 12.32 3.48
N TYR A 71 3.17 12.08 4.52
CA TYR A 71 3.08 10.79 5.19
C TYR A 71 2.00 9.94 4.52
N ILE A 72 2.24 8.63 4.51
CA ILE A 72 1.31 7.62 4.00
C ILE A 72 0.98 6.71 5.17
N GLU A 73 -0.32 6.56 5.48
CA GLU A 73 -0.87 5.64 6.49
C GLU A 73 -1.81 4.62 5.85
#